data_AF-A0A9W8GF99-F1
#
_entry.id   AF-A0A9W8GF99-F1
#
_cell.length_a   1.000
_cell.length_b   1.000
_cell.length_c   1.000
_cell.angle_alpha   90.00
_cell.angle_beta   90.00
_cell.angle_gamma   90.00
#
_symmetry.space_group_name_H-M   'P 1'
#
loop_
_entity.id
_entity.type
_entity.pdbx_description
1 polymer ?
#
loop_
_entity_poly.entity_id
_entity_poly.type
_entity_poly.pdbx_seq_one_letter_code
_entity_poly.pdbx_strand_id
1 'polypeptide(L)'
;MSSIYSLYYKGAFSQSALVFPGDFKNRTTAAENTEAIYEIASKWRTITLSPLREVSSEPLLRGKYEGWTGRTVRLNGFGGETVAKRRGCMSLGWSFVDFMSNEFSWHVSTWSTSWTLTDAGGRVVAKFTRAGFKLSKMGVLEVMERVDEVLLALILISCRLVHQSVHESENNAGS
;
A
#
# COMPACT_ATOMS: atom_id res chain seq x y z
N MET A 1 -15.64 0.53 -14.26
CA MET A 1 -14.32 0.91 -14.82
C MET A 1 -13.30 0.73 -13.71
N SER A 2 -12.16 0.13 -14.01
CA SER A 2 -11.06 -0.01 -13.06
C SER A 2 -10.30 1.33 -12.90
N SER A 3 -9.68 1.52 -11.75
CA SER A 3 -8.81 2.67 -11.46
C SER A 3 -7.36 2.22 -11.36
N ILE A 4 -6.43 2.98 -11.93
CA ILE A 4 -5.01 2.62 -11.96
C ILE A 4 -4.20 3.69 -11.23
N TYR A 5 -3.22 3.27 -10.44
CA TYR A 5 -2.33 4.14 -9.69
C TYR A 5 -0.88 3.69 -9.80
N SER A 6 0.02 4.63 -10.10
CA SER A 6 1.47 4.40 -10.07
C SER A 6 2.05 4.86 -8.75
N LEU A 7 2.86 4.00 -8.12
CA LEU A 7 3.54 4.29 -6.85
C LEU A 7 5.03 4.50 -7.10
N TYR A 8 5.57 5.61 -6.61
CA TYR A 8 6.99 5.96 -6.72
C TYR A 8 7.59 6.31 -5.37
N TYR A 9 8.84 5.96 -5.14
CA TYR A 9 9.58 6.47 -4.00
C TYR A 9 9.76 8.00 -4.11
N LYS A 10 9.62 8.70 -2.98
CA LYS A 10 9.80 10.16 -2.93
C LYS A 10 11.26 10.57 -3.20
N GLY A 11 12.22 9.68 -2.92
CA GLY A 11 13.65 9.84 -3.20
C GLY A 11 14.39 8.51 -3.04
N ALA A 12 15.66 8.45 -3.45
CA ALA A 12 16.45 7.21 -3.55
C ALA A 12 16.58 6.42 -2.22
N PHE A 13 16.51 7.10 -1.08
CA PHE A 13 16.57 6.50 0.26
C PHE A 13 15.28 6.71 1.06
N SER A 14 14.21 7.16 0.40
CA SER A 14 12.99 7.51 1.09
C SER A 14 12.14 6.28 1.37
N GLN A 15 11.64 6.19 2.60
CA GLN A 15 10.59 5.24 2.97
C GLN A 15 9.18 5.74 2.61
N SER A 16 9.07 6.94 2.04
CA SER A 16 7.81 7.51 1.55
C SER A 16 7.56 7.20 0.09
N ALA A 17 6.30 7.02 -0.26
CA ALA A 17 5.81 6.83 -1.61
C ALA A 17 4.83 7.92 -2.02
N LEU A 18 4.89 8.35 -3.27
CA LEU A 18 3.91 9.22 -3.92
C LEU A 18 3.00 8.37 -4.81
N VAL A 19 1.71 8.67 -4.78
CA VAL A 19 0.67 7.98 -5.56
C VAL A 19 0.16 8.90 -6.65
N PHE A 20 0.28 8.48 -7.91
CA PHE A 20 -0.20 9.21 -9.08
C PHE A 20 -1.33 8.43 -9.75
N PRO A 21 -2.44 9.06 -10.16
CA PRO A 21 -3.49 8.39 -10.93
C PRO A 21 -3.01 8.10 -12.37
N GLY A 22 -3.05 6.83 -12.78
CA GLY A 22 -2.60 6.35 -14.09
C GLY A 22 -1.38 5.41 -14.04
N ASP A 23 -1.05 4.81 -15.19
CA ASP A 23 0.18 4.02 -15.36
C ASP A 23 1.24 4.82 -16.11
N PHE A 24 2.33 5.15 -15.43
CA PHE A 24 3.44 5.87 -16.03
C PHE A 24 4.74 5.08 -15.93
N LYS A 25 5.61 5.20 -16.93
CA LYS A 25 6.89 4.48 -16.95
C LYS A 25 7.88 4.96 -15.87
N ASN A 26 7.82 6.25 -15.53
CA ASN A 26 8.73 6.90 -14.58
C ASN A 26 8.02 8.09 -13.90
N ARG A 27 8.59 8.59 -12.80
CA ARG A 27 8.02 9.68 -11.99
C ARG A 27 7.93 11.01 -12.73
N THR A 28 8.92 11.33 -13.56
CA THR A 28 8.96 12.60 -14.31
C THR A 28 7.76 12.70 -15.24
N THR A 29 7.52 11.65 -16.04
CA THR A 29 6.35 11.56 -16.91
C THR A 29 5.05 11.60 -16.11
N ALA A 30 4.99 10.96 -14.94
CA ALA A 30 3.81 11.06 -14.08
C ALA A 30 3.55 12.52 -13.67
N ALA A 31 4.57 13.23 -13.16
CA ALA A 31 4.46 14.62 -12.71
C ALA A 31 4.16 15.63 -13.83
N GLU A 32 4.56 15.33 -15.07
CA GLU A 32 4.21 16.13 -16.26
C GLU A 32 2.74 15.97 -16.67
N ASN A 33 2.13 14.81 -16.39
CA ASN A 33 0.77 14.47 -16.85
C ASN A 33 -0.28 14.60 -15.75
N THR A 34 0.12 14.45 -14.48
CA THR A 34 -0.79 14.48 -13.34
C THR A 34 -0.08 14.83 -12.05
N GLU A 35 -0.84 15.28 -11.06
CA GLU A 35 -0.34 15.54 -9.73
C GLU A 35 -0.41 14.27 -8.87
N ALA A 36 0.53 14.14 -7.92
CA ALA A 36 0.40 13.14 -6.89
C ALA A 36 -0.81 13.46 -5.99
N ILE A 37 -1.65 12.47 -5.73
CA ILE A 37 -2.89 12.62 -4.95
C ILE A 37 -2.69 12.23 -3.48
N TYR A 38 -1.79 11.29 -3.22
CA TYR A 38 -1.48 10.83 -1.86
C TYR A 38 0.03 10.68 -1.64
N GLU A 39 0.46 10.89 -0.40
CA GLU A 39 1.74 10.43 0.13
C GLU A 39 1.52 9.32 1.15
N ILE A 40 2.20 8.18 0.96
CA ILE A 40 2.30 7.12 1.97
C ILE A 40 3.66 7.26 2.62
N ALA A 41 3.73 7.74 3.87
CA ALA A 41 4.99 7.87 4.59
C ALA A 41 5.15 6.73 5.61
N SER A 42 6.36 6.20 5.74
CA SER A 42 6.69 5.27 6.81
C SER A 42 7.84 5.83 7.63
N LYS A 43 7.64 5.91 8.94
CA LYS A 43 8.64 6.31 9.94
C LYS A 43 8.69 5.23 11.02
N TRP A 44 9.64 5.30 11.94
CA TRP A 44 9.80 4.30 12.99
C TRP A 44 8.44 3.91 13.62
N ARG A 45 8.06 2.64 13.44
CA ARG A 45 6.81 2.03 13.92
C ARG A 45 5.51 2.76 13.55
N THR A 46 5.53 3.60 12.53
CA THR A 46 4.34 4.32 12.05
C THR A 46 4.27 4.34 10.54
N ILE A 47 3.06 4.28 10.01
CA ILE A 47 2.76 4.45 8.58
C ILE A 47 1.59 5.42 8.46
N THR A 48 1.64 6.35 7.52
CA THR A 48 0.58 7.31 7.30
C THR A 48 0.22 7.39 5.83
N LEU A 49 -1.05 7.63 5.54
CA LEU A 49 -1.54 8.05 4.24
C LEU A 49 -2.08 9.48 4.38
N SER A 50 -1.51 10.42 3.63
CA SER A 50 -1.91 11.83 3.64
C SER A 50 -2.35 12.29 2.26
N PRO A 51 -3.41 13.10 2.15
CA PRO A 51 -3.79 13.74 0.90
C PRO A 51 -2.80 14.89 0.62
N LEU A 52 -2.34 15.00 -0.62
CA LEU A 52 -1.35 16.03 -0.99
C LEU A 52 -1.99 17.37 -1.40
N ARG A 53 -3.30 17.39 -1.65
CA ARG A 53 -4.05 18.58 -2.10
C ARG A 53 -4.63 19.43 -0.97
N GLU A 54 -4.53 18.97 0.27
CA GLU A 54 -5.11 19.65 1.42
C GLU A 54 -4.02 20.33 2.28
N VAL A 55 -4.15 21.65 2.44
CA VAL A 55 -3.12 22.55 3.02
C VAL A 55 -2.89 22.34 4.53
N SER A 56 -3.81 21.66 5.23
CA SER A 56 -3.74 21.46 6.69
C SER A 56 -3.87 19.99 7.12
N SER A 57 -3.48 19.03 6.27
CA SER A 57 -4.02 17.68 6.38
C SER A 57 -3.42 16.85 7.52
N GLU A 58 -4.27 16.58 8.51
CA GLU A 58 -4.14 15.34 9.25
C GLU A 58 -4.15 14.16 8.26
N PRO A 59 -3.38 13.10 8.52
CA PRO A 59 -3.38 11.94 7.65
C PRO A 59 -4.77 11.28 7.62
N LEU A 60 -5.23 10.88 6.43
CA LEU A 60 -6.46 10.08 6.26
C LEU A 60 -6.41 8.80 7.08
N LEU A 61 -5.25 8.16 7.10
CA LEU A 61 -4.98 6.98 7.91
C LEU A 61 -3.63 7.11 8.61
N ARG A 62 -3.62 6.76 9.90
CA ARG A 62 -2.41 6.60 10.71
C ARG A 62 -2.35 5.19 11.26
N GLY A 63 -1.35 4.45 10.82
CA GLY A 63 -0.98 3.14 11.30
C GLY A 63 0.11 3.18 12.36
N LYS A 64 -0.06 2.41 13.43
CA LYS A 64 0.98 2.15 14.44
C LYS A 64 1.28 0.66 14.46
N TYR A 65 2.56 0.31 14.32
CA TYR A 65 3.02 -1.07 14.39
C TYR A 65 3.01 -1.57 15.84
N GLU A 66 2.36 -2.70 16.07
CA GLU A 66 2.20 -3.35 17.37
C GLU A 66 3.09 -4.58 17.54
N GLY A 67 3.36 -4.92 18.80
CA GLY A 67 4.18 -6.07 19.17
C GLY A 67 5.67 -5.90 18.83
N TRP A 68 6.47 -6.93 19.10
CA TRP A 68 7.91 -6.89 18.83
C TRP A 68 8.25 -7.17 17.36
N THR A 69 7.42 -7.99 16.71
CA THR A 69 7.66 -8.46 15.33
C THR A 69 7.15 -7.48 14.26
N GLY A 70 6.40 -6.43 14.65
CA GLY A 70 5.82 -5.47 13.70
C GLY A 70 4.82 -6.11 12.72
N ARG A 71 4.23 -7.26 13.06
CA ARG A 71 3.32 -8.02 12.16
C ARG A 71 1.87 -7.58 12.24
N THR A 72 1.56 -6.62 13.09
CA THR A 72 0.24 -6.05 13.28
C THR A 72 0.35 -4.54 13.19
N VAL A 73 -0.54 -3.90 12.45
CA VAL A 73 -0.65 -2.46 12.34
C VAL A 73 -2.07 -2.06 12.70
N ARG A 74 -2.22 -1.27 13.77
CA ARG A 74 -3.48 -0.64 14.15
C ARG A 74 -3.64 0.66 13.38
N LEU A 75 -4.68 0.75 12.56
CA LEU A 75 -4.97 1.84 11.65
C LEU A 75 -6.10 2.70 12.24
N ASN A 76 -5.87 3.99 12.35
CA ASN A 76 -6.86 4.98 12.81
C ASN A 76 -7.11 5.99 11.70
N GLY A 77 -8.37 6.35 11.49
CA GLY A 77 -8.79 7.33 10.49
C GLY A 77 -10.27 7.18 10.16
N PHE A 78 -10.84 8.14 9.42
CA PHE A 78 -12.27 8.14 9.07
C PHE A 78 -13.22 7.95 10.26
N GLY A 79 -12.84 8.43 11.46
CA GLY A 79 -13.63 8.32 12.68
C GLY A 79 -13.63 6.93 13.35
N GLY A 80 -12.82 5.99 12.88
CA GLY A 80 -12.75 4.63 13.42
C GLY A 80 -11.34 4.07 13.60
N GLU A 81 -11.29 2.84 14.10
CA GLU A 81 -10.07 2.03 14.22
C GLU A 81 -10.27 0.69 13.49
N THR A 82 -9.23 0.24 12.79
CA THR A 82 -9.15 -1.12 12.25
C THR A 82 -7.74 -1.69 12.38
N VAL A 83 -7.53 -2.95 11.99
CA VAL A 83 -6.27 -3.66 12.12
C VAL A 83 -5.89 -4.34 10.81
N ALA A 84 -4.64 -4.14 10.39
CA ALA A 84 -3.97 -4.95 9.38
C ALA A 84 -3.02 -5.94 10.07
N LYS A 85 -3.03 -7.20 9.64
CA LYS A 85 -2.19 -8.27 10.20
C LYS A 85 -1.49 -9.05 9.09
N ARG A 86 -0.25 -9.45 9.34
CA ARG A 86 0.46 -10.39 8.48
C ARG A 86 -0.14 -11.79 8.64
N ARG A 87 -0.39 -12.51 7.53
CA ARG A 87 -1.14 -13.79 7.51
C ARG A 87 -0.38 -15.00 8.08
N GLY A 88 0.72 -14.79 8.80
CA GLY A 88 1.53 -15.85 9.40
C GLY A 88 2.98 -15.41 9.63
N CYS A 89 3.79 -16.29 10.23
CA CYS A 89 5.18 -15.97 10.53
C CYS A 89 6.09 -15.93 9.29
N MET A 90 5.81 -16.79 8.31
CA MET A 90 6.56 -16.89 7.05
C MET A 90 5.80 -16.28 5.86
N SER A 91 4.51 -15.94 6.02
CA SER A 91 3.72 -15.34 4.94
C SER A 91 4.17 -13.91 4.68
N LEU A 92 4.25 -13.47 3.42
CA LEU A 92 4.46 -12.07 3.06
C LEU A 92 3.13 -11.31 2.86
N GLY A 93 2.01 -12.06 2.84
CA GLY A 93 0.68 -11.50 2.69
C GLY A 93 0.17 -10.84 3.96
N TRP A 94 -0.64 -9.81 3.77
CA TRP A 94 -1.35 -9.09 4.82
C TRP A 94 -2.85 -9.24 4.63
N SER A 95 -3.61 -9.23 5.72
CA SER A 95 -5.05 -9.08 5.73
C SER A 95 -5.44 -7.85 6.53
N PHE A 96 -6.59 -7.27 6.21
CA PHE A 96 -7.17 -6.19 6.99
C PHE A 96 -8.68 -6.31 6.97
N VAL A 97 -9.32 -5.64 7.92
CA VAL A 97 -10.78 -5.47 7.95
C VAL A 97 -11.06 -4.00 7.64
N ASP A 98 -12.09 -3.68 6.88
CA ASP A 98 -12.53 -2.28 6.77
C ASP A 98 -13.35 -1.85 8.00
N PHE A 99 -13.80 -0.59 8.03
CA PHE A 99 -14.62 -0.08 9.14
C PHE A 99 -16.06 -0.65 9.16
N MET A 100 -16.44 -1.38 8.12
CA MET A 100 -17.73 -2.06 7.99
C MET A 100 -17.63 -3.56 8.30
N SER A 101 -16.50 -4.01 8.84
CA SER A 101 -16.23 -5.43 9.14
C SER A 101 -16.07 -6.35 7.93
N ASN A 102 -15.81 -5.81 6.73
CA ASN A 102 -15.48 -6.63 5.56
C ASN A 102 -13.99 -7.02 5.58
N GLU A 103 -13.70 -8.28 5.33
CA GLU A 103 -12.32 -8.80 5.31
C GLU A 103 -11.70 -8.77 3.92
N PHE A 104 -10.43 -8.36 3.88
CA PHE A 104 -9.62 -8.34 2.67
C PHE A 104 -8.26 -8.99 2.91
N SER A 105 -7.73 -9.68 1.91
CA SER A 105 -6.47 -10.41 2.00
C SER A 105 -5.60 -10.25 0.77
N TRP A 106 -4.35 -9.82 0.98
CA TRP A 106 -3.29 -9.85 -0.01
C TRP A 106 -2.71 -11.26 -0.13
N HIS A 107 -2.69 -11.77 -1.36
CA HIS A 107 -2.01 -13.00 -1.75
C HIS A 107 -0.73 -12.64 -2.47
N VAL A 108 0.39 -13.05 -1.86
CA VAL A 108 1.74 -12.73 -2.28
C VAL A 108 2.48 -14.04 -2.50
N SER A 109 3.01 -14.23 -3.69
CA SER A 109 3.92 -15.33 -3.99
C SER A 109 5.35 -14.79 -4.00
N THR A 110 6.27 -15.51 -3.34
CA THR A 110 7.67 -15.11 -3.16
C THR A 110 8.39 -14.85 -4.49
N TRP A 111 8.00 -15.54 -5.56
CA TRP A 111 8.62 -15.43 -6.88
C TRP A 111 7.84 -14.54 -7.85
N SER A 112 6.66 -14.04 -7.44
CA SER A 112 5.78 -13.24 -8.29
C SER A 112 5.98 -11.75 -8.04
N THR A 113 6.09 -10.99 -9.13
CA THR A 113 5.98 -9.53 -9.09
C THR A 113 4.52 -9.06 -9.03
N SER A 114 3.55 -9.96 -9.21
CA SER A 114 2.11 -9.65 -9.15
C SER A 114 1.48 -10.18 -7.88
N TRP A 115 0.80 -9.31 -7.15
CA TRP A 115 0.08 -9.58 -5.91
C TRP A 115 -1.38 -9.22 -6.08
N THR A 116 -2.27 -9.96 -5.43
CA THR A 116 -3.71 -9.75 -5.56
C THR A 116 -4.35 -9.53 -4.20
N LEU A 117 -5.29 -8.60 -4.12
CA LEU A 117 -6.15 -8.40 -2.96
C LEU A 117 -7.51 -9.03 -3.26
N THR A 118 -7.99 -9.91 -2.39
CA THR A 118 -9.34 -10.47 -2.49
C THR A 118 -10.21 -10.09 -1.31
N ASP A 119 -11.51 -10.00 -1.54
CA ASP A 119 -12.50 -9.97 -0.45
C ASP A 119 -12.73 -11.38 0.15
N ALA A 120 -13.60 -11.47 1.16
CA ALA A 120 -13.96 -12.74 1.81
C ALA A 120 -14.59 -13.78 0.85
N GLY A 121 -15.22 -13.32 -0.23
CA GLY A 121 -15.77 -14.20 -1.28
C GLY A 121 -14.73 -14.69 -2.29
N GLY A 122 -13.46 -14.31 -2.14
CA GLY A 122 -12.39 -14.65 -3.06
C GLY A 122 -12.36 -13.81 -4.34
N ARG A 123 -13.23 -12.80 -4.46
CA ARG A 123 -13.24 -11.90 -5.63
C ARG A 123 -12.05 -10.96 -5.54
N VAL A 124 -11.37 -10.76 -6.68
CA VAL A 124 -10.20 -9.86 -6.77
C VAL A 124 -10.68 -8.40 -6.78
N VAL A 125 -10.28 -7.65 -5.75
CA VAL A 125 -10.60 -6.23 -5.57
C VAL A 125 -9.49 -5.33 -6.13
N ALA A 126 -8.23 -5.74 -5.97
CA ALA A 126 -7.09 -5.01 -6.49
C ALA A 126 -5.94 -5.94 -6.89
N LYS A 127 -5.08 -5.47 -7.79
CA LYS A 127 -3.85 -6.13 -8.21
C LYS A 127 -2.70 -5.15 -8.12
N PHE A 128 -1.59 -5.56 -7.53
CA PHE A 128 -0.37 -4.78 -7.53
C PHE A 128 0.70 -5.49 -8.35
N THR A 129 1.26 -4.80 -9.34
CA THR A 129 2.39 -5.30 -10.12
C THR A 129 3.63 -4.50 -9.72
N ARG A 130 4.52 -5.15 -8.97
CA ARG A 130 5.81 -4.61 -8.54
C ARG A 130 6.67 -4.29 -9.76
N ALA A 131 7.27 -3.12 -9.77
CA ALA A 131 8.31 -2.80 -10.75
C ALA A 131 9.57 -3.60 -10.39
N GLY A 132 10.27 -4.14 -11.39
CA GLY A 132 11.55 -4.84 -11.20
C GLY A 132 12.68 -3.91 -10.73
N PHE A 133 13.90 -4.06 -11.25
CA PHE A 133 15.10 -3.30 -10.85
C PHE A 133 15.07 -1.76 -11.03
N LYS A 134 13.90 -1.14 -11.26
CA LYS A 134 13.76 0.33 -11.33
C LYS A 134 13.70 0.93 -9.93
N LEU A 135 14.83 1.47 -9.46
CA LEU A 135 14.99 2.05 -8.12
C LEU A 135 13.94 3.11 -7.71
N SER A 136 13.27 3.77 -8.67
CA SER A 136 12.32 4.85 -8.37
C SER A 136 10.85 4.46 -8.38
N LYS A 137 10.45 3.42 -9.12
CA LYS A 137 9.04 2.95 -9.21
C LYS A 137 8.87 1.77 -8.28
N MET A 138 7.87 1.81 -7.41
CA MET A 138 7.49 0.65 -6.60
C MET A 138 6.67 -0.34 -7.43
N GLY A 139 5.71 0.17 -8.19
CA GLY A 139 4.82 -0.65 -9.00
C GLY A 139 3.58 0.09 -9.47
N VAL A 140 2.61 -0.69 -9.93
CA VAL A 140 1.30 -0.23 -10.41
C VAL A 140 0.23 -0.97 -9.63
N LEU A 141 -0.69 -0.22 -9.04
CA LEU A 141 -1.90 -0.73 -8.40
C LEU A 141 -3.08 -0.55 -9.36
N GLU A 142 -3.74 -1.63 -9.71
CA GLU A 142 -5.03 -1.64 -10.41
C GLU A 142 -6.13 -2.01 -9.42
N VAL A 143 -7.13 -1.15 -9.25
CA VAL A 143 -8.34 -1.42 -8.46
C VAL A 143 -9.44 -1.81 -9.45
N MET A 144 -9.92 -3.05 -9.34
CA MET A 144 -10.74 -3.71 -10.36
C MET A 144 -12.13 -3.07 -10.52
N GLU A 145 -12.65 -2.49 -9.44
CA GLU A 145 -13.96 -1.86 -9.38
C GLU A 145 -13.86 -0.47 -8.73
N ARG A 146 -14.91 0.35 -8.90
CA ARG A 146 -14.98 1.64 -8.23
C ARG A 146 -15.23 1.41 -6.74
N VAL A 147 -14.23 1.75 -5.93
CA VAL A 147 -14.31 1.73 -4.46
C VAL A 147 -14.49 3.15 -3.92
N ASP A 148 -15.02 3.27 -2.72
CA ASP A 148 -15.02 4.55 -2.01
C ASP A 148 -13.60 4.96 -1.54
N GLU A 149 -13.47 6.19 -1.06
CA GLU A 149 -12.19 6.73 -0.61
C GLU A 149 -11.62 5.98 0.60
N VAL A 150 -12.49 5.47 1.48
CA VAL A 150 -12.09 4.77 2.71
C VAL A 150 -11.41 3.46 2.35
N LEU A 151 -12.03 2.65 1.49
CA LEU A 151 -11.47 1.40 1.01
C LEU A 151 -10.23 1.65 0.14
N LEU A 152 -10.23 2.68 -0.71
CA LEU A 152 -9.03 3.06 -1.47
C LEU A 152 -7.84 3.36 -0.55
N ALA A 153 -8.06 4.12 0.52
CA ALA A 153 -7.04 4.45 1.50
C ALA A 153 -6.47 3.19 2.19
N LEU A 154 -7.34 2.25 2.57
CA LEU A 154 -6.95 0.97 3.14
C LEU A 154 -6.18 0.08 2.15
N ILE A 155 -6.59 0.05 0.88
CA ILE A 155 -5.87 -0.67 -0.19
C ILE A 155 -4.47 -0.08 -0.37
N LEU A 156 -4.34 1.24 -0.47
CA LEU A 156 -3.06 1.91 -0.67
C LEU A 156 -2.09 1.66 0.49
N ILE A 157 -2.55 1.86 1.73
CA ILE A 157 -1.68 1.68 2.90
C ILE A 157 -1.30 0.22 3.10
N SER A 158 -2.23 -0.73 2.91
CA SER A 158 -1.94 -2.16 3.01
C SER A 158 -1.03 -2.67 1.89
N CYS A 159 -1.16 -2.13 0.68
CA CYS A 159 -0.23 -2.38 -0.42
C CYS A 159 1.20 -1.98 -0.05
N ARG A 160 1.38 -0.85 0.67
CA ARG A 160 2.69 -0.44 1.17
C ARG A 160 3.23 -1.40 2.22
N LEU A 161 2.39 -1.88 3.15
CA LEU A 161 2.78 -2.88 4.16
C LEU A 161 3.29 -4.18 3.52
N VAL A 162 2.57 -4.66 2.50
CA VAL A 162 2.98 -5.83 1.71
C VAL A 162 4.32 -5.57 1.04
N HIS A 163 4.46 -4.44 0.35
CA HIS A 163 5.71 -4.09 -0.33
C HIS A 163 6.90 -4.04 0.63
N GLN A 164 6.73 -3.44 1.81
CA GLN A 164 7.78 -3.40 2.84
C GLN A 164 8.16 -4.80 3.31
N SER A 165 7.17 -5.66 3.59
CA SER A 165 7.42 -7.03 4.04
C SER A 165 8.16 -7.87 3.00
N VAL A 166 7.84 -7.72 1.71
CA VAL A 166 8.55 -8.39 0.61
C VAL A 166 9.98 -7.87 0.51
N HIS A 167 10.17 -6.54 0.53
CA HIS A 167 11.49 -5.94 0.41
C HIS A 167 12.43 -6.31 1.58
N GLU A 168 11.92 -6.31 2.81
CA GLU A 168 12.68 -6.77 4.00
C GLU A 168 13.06 -8.25 3.89
N SER A 169 12.15 -9.09 3.38
CA SER A 169 12.43 -10.52 3.17
C SER A 169 13.49 -10.76 2.10
N GLU A 170 13.48 -9.99 1.01
CA GLU A 170 14.48 -10.07 -0.06
C GLU A 170 15.88 -9.66 0.44
N ASN A 171 15.97 -8.59 1.24
CA ASN A 171 17.25 -8.12 1.80
C ASN A 171 17.83 -9.09 2.85
N ASN A 172 16.98 -9.71 3.67
CA ASN A 172 17.42 -10.69 4.67
C ASN A 172 17.83 -12.04 4.07
N ALA A 173 17.31 -12.41 2.89
CA ALA A 173 17.67 -13.66 2.22
C ALA A 173 19.00 -13.56 1.43
N GLY A 174 19.44 -12.34 1.12
CA GLY A 174 20.72 -12.07 0.45
C GLY A 174 21.88 -11.75 1.40
N SER A 175 21.67 -11.86 2.71
CA SER A 175 22.67 -11.68 3.78
C SER A 175 23.19 -13.02 4.28
#